data_AF-A0A4U1HU86-F1
#
_entry.id   AF-A0A4U1HU86-F1
#
_cell.length_a   1.000
_cell.length_b   1.000
_cell.length_c   1.000
_cell.angle_alpha   90.00
_cell.angle_beta   90.00
_cell.angle_gamma   90.00
#
_symmetry.space_group_name_H-M   'P 1'
#
loop_
_entity.id
_entity.type
_entity.pdbx_description
1 polymer ?
#
loop_
_entity_poly.entity_id
_entity_poly.type
_entity_poly.pdbx_seq_one_letter_code
_entity_poly.pdbx_strand_id
1 'polypeptide(L)'
;MARLLRNDGTTIGGQITLVAGNRLPFKVSGLGPNGRHLILTSDHHSVRIFPIRADHRNVEQRLMLEAHGCGVSCSQIAHVEAYVSDERGQPLRRDFDTDRLAVQILPKLELPPAVTETGMLARMLISENAGPESPDFVSLNEARVAMQWMVVVLRNRLKLGAQHFASGRHATTLESLIKAPNQVDGFENYPSIRPKQQQLIDKVAANANEGTHRLNKQYRDYPETALAVARGELTSADPCPTGLYAWRTSEAKSPGDNFVQFATKGGQDFYTLTNDFISKAQSRTEVRQ
;
A
#
# COMPACT_ATOMS: atom_id res chain seq x y z
N MET A 1 2.49 -38.94 1.48
CA MET A 1 2.24 -37.53 1.79
C MET A 1 2.15 -36.72 0.52
N ALA A 2 1.00 -36.10 0.28
CA ALA A 2 0.86 -35.14 -0.81
C ALA A 2 1.42 -33.78 -0.38
N ARG A 3 1.91 -33.00 -1.35
CA ARG A 3 2.48 -31.67 -1.11
C ARG A 3 1.70 -30.61 -1.87
N LEU A 4 1.39 -29.50 -1.21
CA LEU A 4 0.80 -28.32 -1.84
C LEU A 4 1.93 -27.47 -2.42
N LEU A 5 1.88 -27.20 -3.72
CA LEU A 5 2.94 -26.49 -4.44
C LEU A 5 2.35 -25.29 -5.17
N ARG A 6 3.12 -24.20 -5.25
CA ARG A 6 2.85 -23.10 -6.18
C ARG A 6 3.12 -23.55 -7.61
N ASN A 7 2.71 -22.75 -8.59
CA ASN A 7 2.92 -23.07 -10.00
C ASN A 7 4.40 -23.22 -10.39
N ASP A 8 5.29 -22.46 -9.74
CA ASP A 8 6.75 -22.52 -9.88
C ASP A 8 7.39 -23.75 -9.22
N GLY A 9 6.60 -24.60 -8.56
CA GLY A 9 7.08 -25.82 -7.89
C GLY A 9 7.52 -25.62 -6.43
N THR A 10 7.51 -24.40 -5.92
CA THR A 10 7.83 -24.13 -4.51
C THR A 10 6.71 -24.65 -3.59
N THR A 11 7.08 -25.18 -2.42
CA THR A 11 6.10 -25.67 -1.44
C THR A 11 5.31 -24.51 -0.84
N ILE A 12 3.99 -24.66 -0.79
CA ILE A 12 3.11 -23.79 -0.01
C ILE A 12 3.28 -24.17 1.45
N GLY A 13 3.75 -23.23 2.28
CA GLY A 13 3.86 -23.45 3.73
C GLY A 13 2.50 -23.66 4.39
N GLY A 14 2.49 -23.96 5.69
CA GLY A 14 1.26 -24.18 6.45
C GLY A 14 0.32 -22.98 6.53
N GLN A 15 0.76 -21.78 6.10
CA GLN A 15 -0.07 -20.59 6.02
C GLN A 15 0.20 -19.79 4.74
N ILE A 16 -0.86 -19.24 4.15
CA ILE A 16 -0.80 -18.23 3.09
C ILE A 16 -1.71 -17.05 3.43
N THR A 17 -1.42 -15.91 2.81
CA THR A 17 -2.27 -14.72 2.86
C THR A 17 -2.88 -14.47 1.49
N LEU A 18 -4.18 -14.19 1.47
CA LEU A 18 -4.93 -13.77 0.29
C LEU A 18 -5.76 -12.55 0.64
N VAL A 19 -6.00 -11.69 -0.33
CA VAL A 19 -6.94 -10.57 -0.23
C VAL A 19 -8.26 -11.01 -0.84
N ALA A 20 -9.37 -10.54 -0.28
CA ALA A 20 -10.69 -10.77 -0.83
C ALA A 20 -10.74 -10.43 -2.34
N GLY A 21 -11.17 -11.41 -3.15
CA GLY A 21 -11.16 -11.35 -4.61
C GLY A 21 -9.93 -11.99 -5.27
N ASN A 22 -8.87 -12.34 -4.52
CA ASN A 22 -7.73 -13.04 -5.08
C ASN A 22 -8.07 -14.48 -5.47
N ARG A 23 -7.36 -14.94 -6.50
CA ARG A 23 -7.40 -16.32 -6.99
C ARG A 23 -5.96 -16.84 -7.03
N LEU A 24 -5.72 -17.97 -6.39
CA LEU A 24 -4.42 -18.62 -6.35
C LEU A 24 -4.48 -19.97 -7.07
N PRO A 25 -3.94 -20.08 -8.29
CA PRO A 25 -3.70 -21.37 -8.90
C PRO A 25 -2.55 -22.09 -8.18
N PHE A 26 -2.77 -23.33 -7.80
CA PHE A 26 -1.78 -24.16 -7.12
C PHE A 26 -1.87 -25.62 -7.57
N LYS A 27 -0.87 -26.40 -7.17
CA LYS A 27 -0.72 -27.81 -7.51
C LYS A 27 -0.76 -28.63 -6.23
N VAL A 28 -1.27 -29.86 -6.33
CA VAL A 28 -1.09 -30.88 -5.31
C VAL A 28 -0.32 -32.02 -5.95
N SER A 29 0.88 -32.29 -5.44
CA SER A 29 1.75 -33.36 -5.91
C SER A 29 1.62 -34.54 -4.97
N GLY A 30 1.03 -35.63 -5.45
CA GLY A 30 0.82 -36.85 -4.69
C GLY A 30 -0.59 -37.40 -4.87
N LEU A 31 -0.71 -38.70 -4.66
CA LEU A 31 -1.99 -39.42 -4.62
C LEU A 31 -2.32 -39.77 -3.17
N GLY A 32 -3.61 -39.86 -2.86
CA GLY A 32 -4.09 -40.42 -1.61
C GLY A 32 -3.79 -41.92 -1.52
N PRO A 33 -4.02 -42.54 -0.35
CA PRO A 33 -3.75 -43.95 -0.11
C PRO A 33 -4.46 -44.92 -1.07
N ASN A 34 -5.53 -44.47 -1.72
CA ASN A 34 -6.30 -45.21 -2.71
C ASN A 34 -5.79 -45.03 -4.16
N GLY A 35 -4.65 -44.36 -4.36
CA GLY A 35 -4.09 -44.08 -5.68
C GLY A 35 -4.86 -43.01 -6.47
N ARG A 36 -5.75 -42.24 -5.83
CA ARG A 36 -6.54 -41.16 -6.47
C ARG A 36 -6.10 -39.79 -5.98
N HIS A 37 -6.52 -38.74 -6.69
CA HIS A 37 -6.32 -37.37 -6.21
C HIS A 37 -7.12 -37.09 -4.94
N LEU A 38 -6.51 -36.28 -4.06
CA LEU A 38 -7.14 -35.78 -2.84
C LEU A 38 -8.11 -34.65 -3.17
N ILE A 39 -9.22 -34.59 -2.44
CA ILE A 39 -10.17 -33.48 -2.48
C ILE A 39 -9.78 -32.48 -1.41
N LEU A 40 -9.61 -31.21 -1.79
CA LEU A 40 -9.34 -30.15 -0.83
C LEU A 40 -10.63 -29.38 -0.57
N THR A 41 -10.99 -29.24 0.70
CA THR A 41 -12.18 -28.50 1.13
C THR A 41 -11.81 -27.47 2.18
N SER A 42 -12.47 -26.32 2.16
CA SER A 42 -12.33 -25.33 3.23
C SER A 42 -13.39 -25.53 4.31
N ASP A 43 -13.03 -25.23 5.56
CA ASP A 43 -13.95 -25.11 6.69
C ASP A 43 -14.76 -23.80 6.68
N HIS A 44 -14.49 -22.87 5.75
CA HIS A 44 -15.11 -21.56 5.71
C HIS A 44 -15.58 -21.18 4.30
N HIS A 45 -16.77 -20.57 4.19
CA HIS A 45 -17.38 -20.18 2.90
C HIS A 45 -16.60 -19.14 2.12
N SER A 46 -15.76 -18.35 2.81
CA SER A 46 -14.87 -17.35 2.22
C SER A 46 -13.72 -17.94 1.42
N VAL A 47 -13.44 -19.25 1.53
CA VAL A 47 -12.44 -19.93 0.70
C VAL A 47 -13.12 -21.04 -0.10
N ARG A 48 -12.97 -20.98 -1.41
CA ARG A 48 -13.43 -22.04 -2.32
C ARG A 48 -12.24 -22.66 -3.02
N ILE A 49 -12.22 -23.99 -3.06
CA ILE A 49 -11.26 -24.75 -3.85
C ILE A 49 -12.02 -25.50 -4.94
N PHE A 50 -11.54 -25.42 -6.17
CA PHE A 50 -12.07 -26.21 -7.27
C PHE A 50 -10.97 -26.66 -8.23
N PRO A 51 -11.15 -27.79 -8.93
CA PRO A 51 -10.18 -28.27 -9.90
C PRO A 51 -10.13 -27.35 -11.13
N ILE A 52 -8.93 -27.00 -11.55
CA ILE A 52 -8.67 -26.37 -12.87
C ILE A 52 -8.54 -27.49 -13.91
N ARG A 53 -7.76 -28.52 -13.57
CA ARG A 53 -7.58 -29.72 -14.39
C ARG A 53 -7.21 -30.88 -13.46
N ALA A 54 -8.05 -31.92 -13.45
CA ALA A 54 -7.75 -33.20 -12.83
C ALA A 54 -7.49 -34.22 -13.94
N ASP A 55 -6.27 -34.72 -14.03
CA ASP A 55 -5.93 -35.87 -14.86
C ASP A 55 -5.39 -36.96 -13.95
N HIS A 56 -6.21 -37.97 -13.64
CA HIS A 56 -5.85 -39.05 -12.72
C HIS A 56 -4.68 -39.92 -13.21
N ARG A 57 -4.22 -39.75 -14.46
CA ARG A 57 -2.98 -40.37 -14.96
C ARG A 57 -1.73 -39.62 -14.51
N ASN A 58 -1.89 -38.41 -13.99
CA ASN A 58 -0.82 -37.58 -13.47
C ASN A 58 -0.86 -37.58 -11.93
N VAL A 59 0.31 -37.73 -11.30
CA VAL A 59 0.45 -37.60 -9.84
C VAL A 59 0.19 -36.16 -9.37
N GLU A 60 0.29 -35.18 -10.28
CA GLU A 60 -0.04 -33.78 -10.03
C GLU A 60 -1.50 -33.46 -10.41
N GLN A 61 -2.22 -32.81 -9.51
CA GLN A 61 -3.50 -32.13 -9.79
C GLN A 61 -3.35 -30.61 -9.70
N ARG A 62 -4.08 -29.88 -10.54
CA ARG A 62 -4.11 -28.41 -10.53
C ARG A 62 -5.44 -27.89 -10.01
N LEU A 63 -5.37 -27.08 -8.97
CA LEU A 63 -6.52 -26.52 -8.26
C LEU A 63 -6.46 -24.99 -8.27
N MET A 64 -7.61 -24.36 -8.13
CA MET A 64 -7.76 -22.94 -7.88
C MET A 64 -8.28 -22.75 -6.47
N LEU A 65 -7.66 -21.84 -5.72
CA LEU A 65 -8.17 -21.36 -4.45
C LEU A 65 -8.67 -19.92 -4.66
N GLU A 66 -9.95 -19.68 -4.41
CA GLU A 66 -10.55 -18.34 -4.43
C GLU A 66 -10.84 -17.85 -3.02
N ALA A 67 -10.41 -16.62 -2.72
CA ALA A 67 -10.74 -15.93 -1.49
C ALA A 67 -11.89 -14.95 -1.76
N HIS A 68 -13.00 -15.09 -1.04
CA HIS A 68 -14.13 -14.18 -1.05
C HIS A 68 -14.10 -13.26 0.17
N GLY A 69 -14.75 -12.11 0.05
CA GLY A 69 -14.89 -11.18 1.15
C GLY A 69 -15.72 -11.78 2.29
N CYS A 70 -15.25 -11.58 3.51
CA CYS A 70 -15.93 -11.96 4.73
C CYS A 70 -16.68 -10.79 5.40
N GLY A 71 -16.99 -9.75 4.62
CA GLY A 71 -17.50 -8.45 5.07
C GLY A 71 -16.48 -7.32 4.87
N VAL A 72 -16.90 -6.07 5.13
CA VAL A 72 -16.15 -4.84 4.78
C VAL A 72 -14.83 -4.68 5.56
N SER A 73 -14.69 -5.30 6.74
CA SER A 73 -13.54 -5.06 7.64
C SER A 73 -13.00 -6.31 8.34
N CYS A 74 -13.40 -7.51 7.93
CA CYS A 74 -13.03 -8.72 8.66
C CYS A 74 -11.72 -9.32 8.11
N SER A 75 -10.77 -9.59 9.00
CA SER A 75 -9.68 -10.54 8.73
C SER A 75 -10.15 -11.91 9.23
N GLN A 76 -10.07 -12.94 8.39
CA GLN A 76 -10.44 -14.30 8.76
C GLN A 76 -9.33 -15.29 8.48
N ILE A 77 -9.29 -16.36 9.24
CA ILE A 77 -8.46 -17.52 8.95
C ILE A 77 -9.40 -18.67 8.61
N ALA A 78 -9.38 -19.08 7.35
CA ALA A 78 -10.00 -20.31 6.90
C ALA A 78 -8.95 -21.41 6.86
N HIS A 79 -9.35 -22.64 7.04
CA HIS A 79 -8.45 -23.77 6.86
C HIS A 79 -8.90 -24.63 5.72
N VAL A 80 -7.92 -25.15 4.99
CA VAL A 80 -8.10 -26.08 3.90
C VAL A 80 -7.52 -27.41 4.31
N GLU A 81 -8.33 -28.45 4.19
CA GLU A 81 -8.01 -29.81 4.58
C GLU A 81 -8.15 -30.74 3.39
N ALA A 82 -7.30 -31.77 3.36
CA ALA A 82 -7.32 -32.79 2.34
C ALA A 82 -8.18 -33.98 2.78
N TYR A 83 -8.93 -34.52 1.83
CA TYR A 83 -9.78 -35.69 2.01
C TYR A 83 -9.45 -36.72 0.94
N VAL A 84 -9.44 -37.99 1.35
CA VAL A 84 -9.41 -39.12 0.43
C VAL A 84 -10.77 -39.20 -0.27
N SER A 85 -10.76 -39.33 -1.60
CA SER A 85 -11.96 -39.48 -2.43
C SER A 85 -12.48 -40.92 -2.43
N ASP A 86 -13.79 -41.11 -2.50
CA ASP A 86 -14.40 -42.41 -2.78
C ASP A 86 -14.40 -42.75 -4.28
N GLU A 87 -15.05 -43.86 -4.67
CA GLU A 87 -15.16 -44.27 -6.06
C GLU A 87 -15.89 -43.24 -6.95
N ARG A 88 -16.80 -42.47 -6.35
CA ARG A 88 -17.65 -41.45 -6.98
C ARG A 88 -17.03 -40.05 -6.91
N GLY A 89 -15.83 -39.90 -6.36
CA GLY A 89 -15.14 -38.62 -6.22
C GLY A 89 -15.69 -37.74 -5.09
N GLN A 90 -16.34 -38.32 -4.08
CA GLN A 90 -16.82 -37.64 -2.89
C GLN A 90 -15.82 -37.74 -1.73
N PRO A 91 -15.75 -36.75 -0.81
CA PRO A 91 -14.91 -36.84 0.38
C PRO A 91 -15.34 -38.01 1.26
N LEU A 92 -14.42 -38.95 1.53
CA LEU A 92 -14.68 -40.13 2.37
C LEU A 92 -14.15 -39.93 3.80
N ARG A 93 -12.87 -39.59 3.93
CA ARG A 93 -12.20 -39.34 5.22
C ARG A 93 -11.08 -38.32 5.06
N ARG A 94 -10.76 -37.62 6.14
CA ARG A 94 -9.63 -36.70 6.19
C ARG A 94 -8.31 -37.44 5.98
N ASP A 95 -7.44 -36.86 5.16
CA ASP A 95 -6.07 -37.31 4.95
C ASP A 95 -5.15 -36.59 5.95
N PHE A 96 -4.71 -37.30 6.99
CA PHE A 96 -3.86 -36.72 8.05
C PHE A 96 -2.38 -36.61 7.64
N ASP A 97 -2.00 -37.26 6.54
CA ASP A 97 -0.65 -37.21 5.99
C ASP A 97 -0.40 -35.96 5.14
N THR A 98 -1.43 -35.18 4.82
CA THR A 98 -1.29 -33.91 4.09
C THR A 98 -1.50 -32.75 5.06
N ASP A 99 -0.54 -31.85 5.12
CA ASP A 99 -0.58 -30.71 6.02
C ASP A 99 -1.82 -29.83 5.76
N ARG A 100 -2.44 -29.38 6.86
CA ARG A 100 -3.52 -28.39 6.82
C ARG A 100 -2.95 -27.06 6.36
N LEU A 101 -3.66 -26.39 5.45
CA LEU A 101 -3.30 -25.05 4.98
C LEU A 101 -4.19 -24.01 5.68
N ALA A 102 -3.58 -23.10 6.43
CA ALA A 102 -4.24 -21.89 6.92
C ALA A 102 -4.25 -20.81 5.83
N VAL A 103 -5.41 -20.23 5.56
CA VAL A 103 -5.60 -19.15 4.58
C VAL A 103 -6.06 -17.93 5.34
N GLN A 104 -5.15 -16.99 5.56
CA GLN A 104 -5.49 -15.68 6.10
C GLN A 104 -6.09 -14.83 4.98
N ILE A 105 -7.34 -14.43 5.15
CA ILE A 105 -8.08 -13.59 4.21
C ILE A 105 -8.09 -12.17 4.76
N LEU A 106 -7.52 -11.24 4.00
CA LEU A 106 -7.52 -9.82 4.31
C LEU A 106 -8.60 -9.10 3.51
N PRO A 107 -9.24 -8.05 4.06
CA PRO A 107 -10.14 -7.22 3.30
C PRO A 107 -9.36 -6.47 2.22
N LYS A 108 -10.06 -6.17 1.12
CA LYS A 108 -9.52 -5.33 0.05
C LYS A 108 -9.24 -3.93 0.61
N LEU A 109 -8.03 -3.45 0.45
CA LEU A 109 -7.64 -2.10 0.81
C LEU A 109 -8.08 -1.14 -0.29
N GLU A 110 -8.92 -0.18 0.06
CA GLU A 110 -9.39 0.87 -0.84
C GLU A 110 -9.00 2.24 -0.30
N LEU A 111 -8.45 3.08 -1.18
CA LEU A 111 -8.21 4.48 -0.83
C LEU A 111 -9.55 5.23 -0.76
N PRO A 112 -9.71 6.19 0.16
CA PRO A 112 -10.90 7.03 0.25
C PRO A 112 -11.24 7.71 -1.09
N PRO A 113 -12.50 8.15 -1.28
CA PRO A 113 -12.89 8.85 -2.50
C PRO A 113 -11.97 10.04 -2.78
N ALA A 114 -11.57 10.21 -4.04
CA ALA A 114 -10.62 11.25 -4.44
C ALA A 114 -11.09 12.65 -4.02
N VAL A 115 -12.39 12.93 -4.08
CA VAL A 115 -12.98 14.23 -3.73
C VAL A 115 -12.89 14.61 -2.25
N THR A 116 -12.41 13.73 -1.38
CA THR A 116 -12.20 14.04 0.04
C THR A 116 -10.78 14.53 0.29
N GLU A 117 -10.59 15.43 1.25
CA GLU A 117 -9.24 15.91 1.62
C GLU A 117 -8.32 14.74 2.02
N THR A 118 -8.83 13.78 2.80
CA THR A 118 -8.08 12.55 3.14
C THR A 118 -7.71 11.74 1.90
N GLY A 119 -8.61 11.60 0.93
CA GLY A 119 -8.36 10.88 -0.32
C GLY A 119 -7.33 11.56 -1.21
N MET A 120 -7.32 12.89 -1.25
CA MET A 120 -6.31 13.71 -1.94
C MET A 120 -4.94 13.57 -1.27
N LEU A 121 -4.90 13.80 0.05
CA LEU A 121 -3.66 13.79 0.81
C LEU A 121 -3.03 12.39 0.82
N ALA A 122 -3.80 11.32 0.98
CA ALA A 122 -3.26 9.96 0.91
C ALA A 122 -2.63 9.65 -0.46
N ARG A 123 -3.27 10.07 -1.55
CA ARG A 123 -2.73 9.89 -2.92
C ARG A 123 -1.45 10.70 -3.14
N MET A 124 -1.42 11.93 -2.65
CA MET A 124 -0.23 12.79 -2.69
C MET A 124 0.93 12.19 -1.91
N LEU A 125 0.68 11.71 -0.68
CA LEU A 125 1.71 11.05 0.14
C LEU A 125 2.25 9.77 -0.49
N ILE A 126 1.39 8.99 -1.16
CA ILE A 126 1.81 7.78 -1.89
C ILE A 126 2.62 8.14 -3.13
N SER A 127 2.25 9.18 -3.88
CA SER A 127 2.93 9.55 -5.12
C SER A 127 4.27 10.27 -4.89
N GLU A 128 4.38 11.05 -3.82
CA GLU A 128 5.56 11.87 -3.53
C GLU A 128 6.66 11.09 -2.83
N ASN A 129 6.38 9.90 -2.32
CA ASN A 129 7.32 9.13 -1.50
C ASN A 129 7.75 7.83 -2.19
N ALA A 130 8.95 7.36 -1.87
CA ALA A 130 9.44 6.09 -2.40
C ALA A 130 8.54 4.94 -1.93
N GLY A 131 8.07 4.10 -2.86
CA GLY A 131 7.27 2.92 -2.54
C GLY A 131 8.14 1.68 -2.26
N PRO A 132 7.60 0.58 -1.71
CA PRO A 132 8.38 -0.57 -1.23
C PRO A 132 9.35 -1.27 -2.21
N GLU A 133 9.19 -1.05 -3.52
CA GLU A 133 10.08 -1.59 -4.55
C GLU A 133 11.05 -0.56 -5.13
N SER A 134 10.95 0.70 -4.72
CA SER A 134 11.89 1.72 -5.14
C SER A 134 13.26 1.45 -4.51
N PRO A 135 14.38 1.62 -5.24
CA PRO A 135 15.71 1.59 -4.63
C PRO A 135 15.87 2.65 -3.52
N ASP A 136 15.11 3.75 -3.60
CA ASP A 136 15.14 4.84 -2.61
C ASP A 136 14.30 4.54 -1.35
N PHE A 137 13.61 3.41 -1.32
CA PHE A 137 12.80 3.02 -0.16
C PHE A 137 13.69 2.50 0.96
N VAL A 138 13.95 3.35 1.95
CA VAL A 138 14.79 3.01 3.10
C VAL A 138 14.06 2.09 4.08
N SER A 139 12.88 2.50 4.56
CA SER A 139 12.03 1.71 5.46
C SER A 139 10.64 2.33 5.57
N LEU A 140 9.67 1.55 6.07
CA LEU A 140 8.34 2.06 6.38
C LEU A 140 8.37 3.21 7.41
N ASN A 141 9.26 3.14 8.40
CA ASN A 141 9.37 4.18 9.42
C ASN A 141 9.92 5.50 8.86
N GLU A 142 10.94 5.43 8.00
CA GLU A 142 11.48 6.58 7.28
C GLU A 142 10.44 7.18 6.32
N ALA A 143 9.72 6.33 5.59
CA ALA A 143 8.62 6.76 4.73
C ALA A 143 7.51 7.46 5.52
N ARG A 144 7.11 6.91 6.68
CA ARG A 144 6.14 7.53 7.60
C ARG A 144 6.59 8.93 8.02
N VAL A 145 7.84 9.07 8.47
CA VAL A 145 8.37 10.38 8.91
C VAL A 145 8.37 11.38 7.76
N ALA A 146 8.81 10.97 6.56
CA ALA A 146 8.76 11.83 5.38
C ALA A 146 7.33 12.28 5.06
N MET A 147 6.34 11.37 5.08
CA MET A 147 4.93 11.71 4.87
C MET A 147 4.42 12.72 5.89
N GLN A 148 4.77 12.54 7.17
CA GLN A 148 4.39 13.49 8.22
C GLN A 148 5.00 14.87 8.00
N TRP A 149 6.29 14.92 7.61
CA TRP A 149 6.98 16.18 7.36
C TRP A 149 6.47 16.90 6.10
N MET A 150 6.00 16.18 5.08
CA MET A 150 5.29 16.79 3.94
C MET A 150 4.01 17.52 4.39
N VAL A 151 3.23 16.91 5.29
CA VAL A 151 2.04 17.57 5.87
C VAL A 151 2.43 18.81 6.69
N VAL A 152 3.52 18.73 7.47
CA VAL A 152 4.07 19.89 8.19
C VAL A 152 4.45 21.01 7.23
N VAL A 153 5.17 20.70 6.14
CA VAL A 153 5.54 21.69 5.11
C VAL A 153 4.30 22.42 4.57
N LEU A 154 3.26 21.68 4.17
CA LEU A 154 2.05 22.30 3.63
C LEU A 154 1.37 23.23 4.64
N ARG A 155 1.28 22.80 5.91
CA ARG A 155 0.70 23.62 6.99
C ARG A 155 1.53 24.88 7.26
N ASN A 156 2.85 24.77 7.26
CA ASN A 156 3.74 25.91 7.44
C ASN A 156 3.66 26.91 6.29
N ARG A 157 3.55 26.42 5.05
CA ARG A 157 3.33 27.29 3.88
C ARG A 157 2.04 28.10 4.02
N LEU A 158 0.95 27.46 4.45
CA LEU A 158 -0.30 28.17 4.73
C LEU A 158 -0.14 29.21 5.84
N LYS A 159 0.55 28.86 6.94
CA LYS A 159 0.78 29.74 8.08
C LYS A 159 1.65 30.95 7.75
N LEU A 160 2.74 30.76 7.01
CA LEU A 160 3.61 31.86 6.57
C LEU A 160 2.95 32.70 5.45
N GLY A 161 2.08 32.06 4.68
CA GLY A 161 1.36 32.64 3.55
C GLY A 161 1.76 31.98 2.23
N ALA A 162 0.80 31.31 1.58
CA ALA A 162 1.05 30.53 0.37
C ALA A 162 1.60 31.36 -0.81
N GLN A 163 1.35 32.68 -0.82
CA GLN A 163 1.91 33.60 -1.82
C GLN A 163 3.44 33.58 -1.91
N HIS A 164 4.13 33.11 -0.86
CA HIS A 164 5.59 33.01 -0.82
C HIS A 164 6.14 31.78 -1.57
N PHE A 165 5.29 30.83 -1.98
CA PHE A 165 5.71 29.50 -2.45
C PHE A 165 5.29 29.17 -3.89
N ALA A 166 5.09 30.17 -4.75
CA ALA A 166 4.58 30.00 -6.12
C ALA A 166 3.15 29.44 -6.24
N SER A 167 2.44 29.25 -5.13
CA SER A 167 1.10 28.66 -5.04
C SER A 167 -0.02 29.62 -5.49
N GLY A 168 0.32 30.82 -5.97
CA GLY A 168 -0.64 31.91 -6.20
C GLY A 168 -1.07 32.59 -4.89
N ARG A 169 -1.71 33.77 -4.99
CA ARG A 169 -2.06 34.62 -3.83
C ARG A 169 -3.22 34.11 -2.96
N HIS A 170 -3.83 32.96 -3.27
CA HIS A 170 -5.16 32.61 -2.74
C HIS A 170 -5.29 31.19 -2.18
N ALA A 171 -4.22 30.39 -2.10
CA ALA A 171 -4.31 29.09 -1.44
C ALA A 171 -4.43 29.27 0.08
N THR A 172 -5.61 28.98 0.63
CA THR A 172 -5.93 29.11 2.07
C THR A 172 -6.21 27.76 2.73
N THR A 173 -6.27 26.68 1.94
CA THR A 173 -6.56 25.32 2.38
C THR A 173 -5.48 24.36 1.88
N LEU A 174 -5.35 23.19 2.51
CA LEU A 174 -4.42 22.15 2.04
C LEU A 174 -4.77 21.70 0.62
N GLU A 175 -6.06 21.52 0.34
CA GLU A 175 -6.54 21.20 -1.02
C GLU A 175 -6.08 22.25 -2.05
N SER A 176 -6.36 23.53 -1.82
CA SER A 176 -6.00 24.58 -2.78
C SER A 176 -4.48 24.72 -2.95
N LEU A 177 -3.71 24.45 -1.89
CA LEU A 177 -2.26 24.44 -1.94
C LEU A 177 -1.72 23.24 -2.74
N ILE A 178 -2.24 22.03 -2.54
CA ILE A 178 -1.82 20.83 -3.29
C ILE A 178 -2.13 20.98 -4.79
N LYS A 179 -3.28 21.58 -5.12
CA LYS A 179 -3.74 21.81 -6.50
C LYS A 179 -3.08 23.00 -7.17
N ALA A 180 -2.41 23.87 -6.41
CA ALA A 180 -1.80 25.04 -7.00
C ALA A 180 -0.64 24.64 -7.93
N PRO A 181 -0.42 25.38 -9.04
CA PRO A 181 0.65 25.08 -9.98
C PRO A 181 2.02 24.95 -9.31
N ASN A 182 2.79 23.95 -9.75
CA ASN A 182 4.16 23.68 -9.28
C ASN A 182 4.29 23.38 -7.78
N GLN A 183 3.20 23.05 -7.07
CA GLN A 183 3.27 22.69 -5.65
C GLN A 183 3.49 21.20 -5.42
N VAL A 184 2.76 20.35 -6.14
CA VAL A 184 2.85 18.89 -6.09
C VAL A 184 2.72 18.39 -7.52
N ASP A 185 3.73 17.66 -8.01
CA ASP A 185 3.77 17.26 -9.42
C ASP A 185 2.58 16.35 -9.75
N GLY A 186 1.79 16.76 -10.74
CA GLY A 186 0.68 15.97 -11.25
C GLY A 186 -0.65 16.14 -10.51
N PHE A 187 -0.75 17.06 -9.55
CA PHE A 187 -1.97 17.35 -8.80
C PHE A 187 -2.67 18.64 -9.22
N GLU A 188 -2.15 19.38 -10.21
CA GLU A 188 -2.71 20.70 -10.56
C GLU A 188 -4.17 20.61 -11.06
N ASN A 189 -4.54 19.48 -11.68
CA ASN A 189 -5.88 19.23 -12.22
C ASN A 189 -6.69 18.23 -11.37
N TYR A 190 -6.32 18.05 -10.10
CA TYR A 190 -6.98 17.09 -9.20
C TYR A 190 -8.52 17.30 -9.18
N PRO A 191 -9.34 16.22 -9.27
CA PRO A 191 -9.01 14.80 -9.07
C PRO A 191 -8.36 14.08 -10.25
N SER A 192 -8.15 14.73 -11.40
CA SER A 192 -7.37 14.15 -12.48
C SER A 192 -5.88 14.25 -12.16
N ILE A 193 -5.25 13.12 -11.84
CA ILE A 193 -3.81 13.03 -11.55
C ILE A 193 -3.05 12.77 -12.86
N ARG A 194 -1.86 13.35 -13.04
CA ARG A 194 -1.01 13.05 -14.21
C ARG A 194 -0.70 11.55 -14.31
N PRO A 195 -0.55 11.00 -15.54
CA PRO A 195 -0.42 9.56 -15.74
C PRO A 195 0.69 8.88 -14.92
N LYS A 196 1.85 9.53 -14.77
CA LYS A 196 2.98 8.96 -14.01
C LYS A 196 2.61 8.75 -12.53
N GLN A 197 2.06 9.77 -11.88
CA GLN A 197 1.65 9.69 -10.48
C GLN A 197 0.48 8.72 -10.29
N GLN A 198 -0.49 8.72 -11.22
CA GLN A 198 -1.61 7.78 -11.18
C GLN A 198 -1.12 6.32 -11.27
N GLN A 199 -0.18 6.02 -12.17
CA GLN A 199 0.42 4.68 -12.28
C GLN A 199 1.13 4.23 -11.00
N LEU A 200 1.82 5.14 -10.30
CA LEU A 200 2.46 4.83 -9.01
C LEU A 200 1.41 4.47 -7.95
N ILE A 201 0.35 5.27 -7.84
CA ILE A 201 -0.75 5.03 -6.90
C ILE A 201 -1.44 3.70 -7.21
N ASP A 202 -1.74 3.45 -8.49
CA ASP A 202 -2.41 2.22 -8.94
C ASP A 202 -1.53 0.99 -8.68
N LYS A 203 -0.21 1.09 -8.92
CA LYS A 203 0.74 0.02 -8.62
C LYS A 203 0.77 -0.31 -7.13
N VAL A 204 0.83 0.71 -6.26
CA VAL A 204 0.81 0.52 -4.80
C VAL A 204 -0.50 -0.15 -4.37
N ALA A 205 -1.64 0.34 -4.86
CA ALA A 205 -2.94 -0.23 -4.53
C ALA A 205 -3.12 -1.67 -5.04
N ALA A 206 -2.62 -1.97 -6.25
CA ALA A 206 -2.65 -3.31 -6.82
C ALA A 206 -1.79 -4.29 -5.99
N ASN A 207 -0.55 -3.91 -5.66
CA ASN A 207 0.35 -4.76 -4.89
C ASN A 207 -0.11 -4.96 -3.43
N ALA A 208 -0.75 -3.95 -2.82
CA ALA A 208 -1.39 -4.06 -1.50
C ALA A 208 -2.54 -5.10 -1.50
N ASN A 209 -3.21 -5.23 -2.64
CA ASN A 209 -4.34 -6.13 -2.85
C ASN A 209 -3.96 -7.45 -3.54
N GLU A 210 -2.68 -7.71 -3.74
CA GLU A 210 -2.16 -8.98 -4.23
C GLU A 210 -1.55 -9.75 -3.05
N GLY A 211 -2.35 -10.62 -2.43
CA GLY A 211 -1.96 -11.37 -1.23
C GLY A 211 -0.74 -12.28 -1.44
N THR A 212 -0.49 -12.70 -2.67
CA THR A 212 0.67 -13.55 -3.00
C THR A 212 1.94 -12.77 -3.32
N HIS A 213 1.86 -11.44 -3.38
CA HIS A 213 3.02 -10.58 -3.61
C HIS A 213 4.05 -10.79 -2.49
N ARG A 214 5.33 -10.97 -2.84
CA ARG A 214 6.42 -11.23 -1.87
C ARG A 214 6.54 -10.15 -0.80
N LEU A 215 6.18 -8.91 -1.15
CA LEU A 215 6.15 -7.74 -0.25
C LEU A 215 4.72 -7.35 0.16
N ASN A 216 3.72 -8.24 0.09
CA ASN A 216 2.31 -7.89 0.34
C ASN A 216 2.13 -7.14 1.67
N LYS A 217 2.73 -7.64 2.76
CA LYS A 217 2.67 -6.97 4.07
C LYS A 217 3.18 -5.53 4.00
N GLN A 218 4.36 -5.29 3.42
CA GLN A 218 4.91 -3.94 3.28
C GLN A 218 4.04 -3.05 2.39
N TYR A 219 3.50 -3.61 1.30
CA TYR A 219 2.57 -2.90 0.41
C TYR A 219 1.21 -2.63 1.03
N ARG A 220 0.79 -3.35 2.08
CA ARG A 220 -0.40 -3.02 2.86
C ARG A 220 -0.10 -1.98 3.92
N ASP A 221 0.98 -2.17 4.68
CA ASP A 221 1.37 -1.26 5.75
C ASP A 221 1.67 0.15 5.21
N TYR A 222 2.20 0.26 3.99
CA TYR A 222 2.56 1.54 3.35
C TYR A 222 1.36 2.47 3.06
N PRO A 223 0.35 2.09 2.27
CA PRO A 223 -0.85 2.91 2.06
C PRO A 223 -1.68 3.06 3.35
N GLU A 224 -1.71 2.07 4.26
CA GLU A 224 -2.34 2.24 5.58
C GLU A 224 -1.65 3.35 6.39
N THR A 225 -0.32 3.40 6.35
CA THR A 225 0.47 4.48 6.95
C THR A 225 0.15 5.84 6.32
N ALA A 226 0.10 5.91 4.99
CA ALA A 226 -0.26 7.14 4.28
C ALA A 226 -1.68 7.61 4.66
N LEU A 227 -2.63 6.68 4.80
CA LEU A 227 -4.00 6.97 5.24
C LEU A 227 -4.04 7.48 6.68
N ALA A 228 -3.31 6.85 7.60
CA ALA A 228 -3.25 7.28 8.99
C ALA A 228 -2.62 8.68 9.14
N VAL A 229 -1.58 9.00 8.35
CA VAL A 229 -1.03 10.36 8.27
C VAL A 229 -2.06 11.33 7.67
N ALA A 230 -2.73 10.94 6.58
CA ALA A 230 -3.73 11.79 5.92
C ALA A 230 -4.96 12.08 6.78
N ARG A 231 -5.33 11.17 7.69
CA ARG A 231 -6.41 11.35 8.68
C ARG A 231 -5.97 12.12 9.92
N GLY A 232 -4.66 12.41 10.05
CA GLY A 232 -4.11 13.03 11.26
C GLY A 232 -4.04 12.09 12.47
N GLU A 233 -4.15 10.79 12.27
CA GLU A 233 -3.92 9.77 13.32
C GLU A 233 -2.42 9.66 13.66
N LEU A 234 -1.57 9.86 12.64
CA LEU A 234 -0.12 9.88 12.77
C LEU A 234 0.42 11.28 12.47
N THR A 235 0.47 12.15 13.46
CA THR A 235 1.05 13.49 13.34
C THR A 235 2.53 13.55 13.73
N SER A 236 3.21 14.60 13.29
CA SER A 236 4.54 14.98 13.77
C SER A 236 4.55 16.48 14.09
N ALA A 237 5.28 16.87 15.13
CA ALA A 237 5.64 18.27 15.32
C ALA A 237 6.64 18.69 14.24
N ASP A 238 6.79 20.01 14.02
CA ASP A 238 7.85 20.48 13.15
C ASP A 238 9.22 20.16 13.76
N PRO A 239 10.08 19.36 13.09
CA PRO A 239 11.41 19.04 13.60
C PRO A 239 12.40 20.22 13.48
N CYS A 240 12.08 21.23 12.68
CA CYS A 240 12.97 22.34 12.35
C CYS A 240 12.54 23.59 13.14
N PRO A 241 13.42 24.18 13.98
CA PRO A 241 13.07 25.37 14.78
C PRO A 241 12.60 26.57 13.96
N THR A 242 13.10 26.72 12.73
CA THR A 242 12.72 27.79 11.79
C THR A 242 11.56 27.40 10.88
N GLY A 243 11.14 26.14 10.92
CA GLY A 243 10.03 25.58 10.16
C GLY A 243 10.47 24.88 8.86
N LEU A 244 9.80 23.77 8.52
CA LEU A 244 9.94 23.14 7.20
C LEU A 244 9.03 23.79 6.15
N TYR A 245 9.55 24.08 4.96
CA TYR A 245 8.83 24.80 3.90
C TYR A 245 8.96 24.22 2.49
N ALA A 246 9.80 23.21 2.28
CA ALA A 246 9.81 22.46 1.03
C ALA A 246 10.33 21.04 1.23
N TRP A 247 10.01 20.18 0.27
CA TRP A 247 10.68 18.91 0.07
C TRP A 247 11.04 18.73 -1.41
N ARG A 248 12.02 17.88 -1.67
CA ARG A 248 12.39 17.40 -3.00
C ARG A 248 12.81 15.94 -2.88
N THR A 249 12.69 15.17 -3.95
CA THR A 249 13.38 13.88 -4.04
C THR A 249 14.87 14.09 -3.77
N SER A 250 15.49 13.21 -2.99
CA SER A 250 16.90 13.35 -2.64
C SER A 250 17.78 13.46 -3.88
N GLU A 251 18.85 14.26 -3.79
CA GLU A 251 19.76 14.59 -4.90
C GLU A 251 19.16 15.45 -6.03
N ALA A 252 17.87 15.79 -5.97
CA ALA A 252 17.30 16.75 -6.90
C ALA A 252 17.79 18.18 -6.62
N LYS A 253 17.68 19.05 -7.63
CA LYS A 253 18.01 20.48 -7.47
C LYS A 253 17.19 21.11 -6.34
N SER A 254 17.85 21.99 -5.58
CA SER A 254 17.24 22.83 -4.55
C SER A 254 15.97 23.53 -5.07
N PRO A 255 14.93 23.73 -4.24
CA PRO A 255 13.75 24.50 -4.62
C PRO A 255 14.03 25.97 -4.97
N GLY A 256 15.20 26.50 -4.59
CA GLY A 256 15.67 27.85 -4.91
C GLY A 256 16.62 28.42 -3.86
N ASP A 257 17.14 29.62 -4.12
CA ASP A 257 18.22 30.23 -3.32
C ASP A 257 17.82 30.59 -1.88
N ASN A 258 16.52 30.75 -1.62
CA ASN A 258 16.01 31.03 -0.26
C ASN A 258 15.82 29.77 0.59
N PHE A 259 16.09 28.57 0.04
CA PHE A 259 15.90 27.30 0.74
C PHE A 259 17.23 26.73 1.23
N VAL A 260 17.24 26.29 2.48
CA VAL A 260 18.40 25.62 3.11
C VAL A 260 17.98 24.21 3.50
N GLN A 261 18.73 23.21 3.07
CA GLN A 261 18.44 21.82 3.42
C GLN A 261 18.54 21.63 4.93
N PHE A 262 17.53 21.00 5.52
CA PHE A 262 17.46 20.66 6.93
C PHE A 262 17.90 19.21 7.16
N ALA A 263 17.25 18.25 6.49
CA ALA A 263 17.53 16.83 6.65
C ALA A 263 16.97 16.01 5.49
N THR A 264 17.49 14.80 5.33
CA THR A 264 16.96 13.79 4.39
C THR A 264 16.20 12.72 5.16
N LYS A 265 14.98 12.41 4.72
CA LYS A 265 14.12 11.34 5.28
C LYS A 265 13.34 10.63 4.19
N GLY A 266 13.32 9.30 4.23
CA GLY A 266 12.54 8.49 3.29
C GLY A 266 12.82 8.77 1.81
N GLY A 267 14.07 9.09 1.44
CA GLY A 267 14.43 9.46 0.06
C GLY A 267 14.02 10.88 -0.35
N GLN A 268 13.69 11.75 0.61
CA GLN A 268 13.29 13.14 0.39
C GLN A 268 14.18 14.08 1.20
N ASP A 269 14.66 15.12 0.55
CA ASP A 269 15.36 16.23 1.20
C ASP A 269 14.33 17.28 1.62
N PHE A 270 14.33 17.64 2.91
CA PHE A 270 13.46 18.66 3.48
C PHE A 270 14.24 19.94 3.71
N TYR A 271 13.58 21.08 3.48
CA TYR A 271 14.21 22.39 3.48
C TYR A 271 13.49 23.36 4.40
N THR A 272 14.28 24.19 5.09
CA THR A 272 13.83 25.42 5.74
C THR A 272 14.13 26.63 4.85
N LEU A 273 13.82 27.84 5.33
CA LEU A 273 14.09 29.10 4.65
C LEU A 273 15.29 29.81 5.27
N THR A 274 15.96 30.66 4.50
CA THR A 274 17.01 31.55 5.04
C THR A 274 16.41 32.53 6.08
N ASN A 275 17.21 32.88 7.10
CA ASN A 275 16.80 33.84 8.12
C ASN A 275 16.34 35.17 7.50
N ASP A 276 17.08 35.67 6.51
CA ASP A 276 16.77 36.88 5.76
C ASP A 276 15.37 36.85 5.13
N PHE A 277 14.96 35.71 4.57
CA PHE A 277 13.64 35.57 3.98
C PHE A 277 12.55 35.57 5.05
N ILE A 278 12.76 34.81 6.14
CA ILE A 278 11.79 34.71 7.24
C ILE A 278 11.51 36.09 7.84
N SER A 279 12.55 36.87 8.17
CA SER A 279 12.39 38.22 8.72
C SER A 279 11.62 39.16 7.78
N LYS A 280 11.87 39.08 6.46
CA LYS A 280 11.16 39.87 5.45
C LYS A 280 9.71 39.42 5.25
N ALA A 281 9.43 38.13 5.39
CA ALA A 281 8.09 37.58 5.26
C ALA A 281 7.21 37.96 6.46
N GLN A 282 7.73 37.85 7.68
CA GLN A 282 7.01 38.16 8.91
C GLN A 282 6.68 39.66 9.03
N SER A 283 7.64 40.54 8.74
CA SER A 283 7.43 42.00 8.76
C SER A 283 6.35 42.47 7.77
N ARG A 284 6.13 41.77 6.65
CA ARG A 284 5.05 42.09 5.69
C ARG A 284 3.67 41.65 6.14
N THR A 285 3.60 40.66 7.04
CA THR A 285 2.34 40.15 7.59
C THR A 285 1.82 41.07 8.70
N GLU A 286 2.72 41.64 9.52
CA GLU A 286 2.36 42.57 10.60
C GLU A 286 1.83 43.92 10.09
N VAL A 287 2.30 44.40 8.93
CA VAL A 287 1.86 45.68 8.34
C VAL A 287 0.47 45.60 7.68
N ARG A 288 -0.12 44.40 7.56
CA ARG A 288 -1.41 44.18 6.91
C ARG A 288 -2.55 43.80 7.86
N GLN A 289 -2.27 43.67 9.16
CA GLN A 289 -3.29 43.55 10.21
C GLN A 289 -3.68 44.93 10.73
#